data_AF-A0A2N3DYF7-F1
#
_entry.id   AF-A0A2N3DYF7-F1
#
_cell.length_a   1.000
_cell.length_b   1.000
_cell.length_c   1.000
_cell.angle_alpha   90.00
_cell.angle_beta   90.00
_cell.angle_gamma   90.00
#
_symmetry.space_group_name_H-M   'P 1'
#
loop_
_entity.id
_entity.type
_entity.pdbx_description
1 polymer ?
#
loop_
_entity_poly.entity_id
_entity_poly.type
_entity_poly.pdbx_seq_one_letter_code
_entity_poly.pdbx_strand_id
1 'polypeptide(L)'
;MSARNLNLQHGPHRTGTKHRIEIEPSFNVSEDVRYSIGSNLWSKFRVSNADFFLLDTRSNRTLNNKENPADPTTSMLGQKQKDWLIDGLRKSDADFVIIVSSVNLAVPHDNGVWYGKGSGGASKDDGWTAQLHDRAELLKVAEDLGKPVFFLTGDLHKSFVARIAPGVYDIASGPHTSSNHRIGDAGGSPPSGWYKSGDRLVNILWSSNQYRNDSGGTSGQARGKGWPIYTIVRVNNAFNIPDASGKDRWHAYPEPQVIFEFRDGYSGDLVFAHSVSTSDAKKQATPVPASVVKALGGIGE
;
A
#
# COMPACT_ATOMS: atom_id res chain seq x y z
N MET A 1 20.20 19.31 -13.34
CA MET A 1 19.96 19.73 -11.94
C MET A 1 18.47 19.65 -11.67
N SER A 2 18.12 19.35 -10.42
CA SER A 2 16.81 18.91 -9.91
C SER A 2 15.64 19.83 -10.26
N ALA A 3 14.59 19.25 -10.85
CA ALA A 3 13.25 19.83 -10.83
C ALA A 3 12.79 19.88 -9.37
N ARG A 4 12.84 21.08 -8.76
CA ARG A 4 12.31 21.31 -7.42
C ARG A 4 10.79 21.39 -7.53
N ASN A 5 10.09 20.53 -6.78
CA ASN A 5 8.69 20.60 -6.38
C ASN A 5 7.86 21.72 -7.03
N LEU A 6 7.28 21.43 -8.21
CA LEU A 6 6.11 22.15 -8.70
C LEU A 6 4.93 21.76 -7.80
N ASN A 7 4.72 22.51 -6.72
CA ASN A 7 3.57 22.34 -5.85
C ASN A 7 2.38 23.13 -6.45
N LEU A 8 1.78 22.59 -7.50
CA LEU A 8 0.54 23.11 -8.09
C LEU A 8 -0.65 22.60 -7.27
N GLN A 9 -0.76 23.04 -6.02
CA GLN A 9 -1.93 22.74 -5.19
C GLN A 9 -2.87 23.95 -5.16
N HIS A 10 -4.11 23.73 -5.64
CA HIS A 10 -5.33 24.45 -5.28
C HIS A 10 -5.27 25.99 -5.16
N GLY A 11 -4.78 26.67 -6.20
CA GLY A 11 -5.33 27.98 -6.56
C GLY A 11 -6.54 27.78 -7.48
N PRO A 12 -7.55 28.66 -7.48
CA PRO A 12 -8.54 28.65 -8.56
C PRO A 12 -7.77 28.92 -9.86
N HIS A 13 -7.53 27.88 -10.66
CA HIS A 13 -7.14 28.07 -12.04
C HIS A 13 -8.33 28.74 -12.74
N ARG A 14 -8.37 30.08 -12.69
CA ARG A 14 -9.10 30.81 -13.72
C ARG A 14 -8.36 30.47 -14.99
N THR A 15 -9.05 29.80 -15.90
CA THR A 15 -8.59 29.73 -17.26
C THR A 15 -8.51 31.17 -17.74
N GLY A 16 -7.32 31.77 -17.66
CA GLY A 16 -6.88 32.69 -18.68
C GLY A 16 -7.12 32.01 -20.03
N THR A 17 -7.18 32.80 -21.10
CA THR A 17 -7.40 32.32 -22.48
C THR A 17 -6.76 30.95 -22.74
N LYS A 18 -7.31 30.12 -23.65
CA LYS A 18 -6.96 28.70 -23.98
C LYS A 18 -5.49 28.24 -23.83
N HIS A 19 -4.51 29.14 -23.76
CA HIS A 19 -3.07 28.90 -23.61
C HIS A 19 -2.40 29.66 -22.44
N ARG A 20 -3.13 30.13 -21.43
CA ARG A 20 -2.58 30.82 -20.24
C ARG A 20 -3.17 30.26 -18.95
N ILE A 21 -2.28 29.95 -18.01
CA ILE A 21 -2.63 29.44 -16.68
C ILE A 21 -2.17 30.48 -15.67
N GLU A 22 -3.08 30.88 -14.78
CA GLU A 22 -2.77 31.70 -13.63
C GLU A 22 -2.44 30.77 -12.45
N ILE A 23 -1.34 31.07 -11.77
CA ILE A 23 -0.79 30.24 -10.69
C ILE A 23 -0.50 31.17 -9.52
N GLU A 24 -1.07 30.84 -8.36
CA GLU A 24 -0.82 31.53 -7.11
C GLU A 24 -0.40 30.51 -6.04
N PRO A 25 0.70 30.76 -5.30
CA PRO A 25 1.64 31.88 -5.46
C PRO A 25 2.48 31.79 -6.73
N SER A 26 3.08 32.92 -7.15
CA SER A 26 3.99 32.94 -8.30
C SER A 26 5.20 32.04 -8.09
N PHE A 27 5.77 31.51 -9.18
CA PHE A 27 6.99 30.72 -9.11
C PHE A 27 8.16 31.52 -8.53
N ASN A 28 8.98 30.86 -7.71
CA ASN A 28 10.20 31.46 -7.13
C ASN A 28 11.40 31.44 -8.11
N VAL A 29 11.24 30.83 -9.28
CA VAL A 29 12.28 30.65 -10.31
C VAL A 29 11.67 30.76 -11.71
N SER A 30 12.45 31.25 -12.67
CA SER A 30 12.10 31.26 -14.09
C SER A 30 12.93 30.21 -14.83
N GLU A 31 12.29 29.20 -15.40
CA GLU A 31 12.92 28.15 -16.20
C GLU A 31 11.98 27.59 -17.27
N ASP A 32 12.56 27.07 -18.36
CA ASP A 32 11.82 26.32 -19.38
C ASP A 32 11.63 24.87 -18.91
N VAL A 33 10.40 24.51 -18.53
CA VAL A 33 10.05 23.17 -18.08
C VAL A 33 8.98 22.54 -18.96
N ARG A 34 9.19 21.27 -19.33
CA ARG A 34 8.13 20.45 -19.93
C ARG A 34 7.34 19.81 -18.80
N TYR A 35 6.06 20.15 -18.69
CA TYR A 35 5.15 19.58 -17.70
C TYR A 35 3.85 19.12 -18.36
N SER A 36 3.18 18.16 -17.74
CA SER A 36 1.83 17.73 -18.12
C SER A 36 0.85 18.19 -17.05
N ILE A 37 -0.15 18.99 -17.43
CA ILE A 37 -1.29 19.29 -16.56
C ILE A 37 -2.46 18.39 -16.97
N GLY A 38 -3.02 17.66 -16.00
CA GLY A 38 -4.28 16.93 -16.18
C GLY A 38 -4.18 15.46 -16.61
N SER A 39 -3.01 14.82 -16.54
CA SER A 39 -2.96 13.35 -16.69
C SER A 39 -3.36 12.68 -15.38
N ASN A 40 -4.52 12.02 -15.36
CA ASN A 40 -4.89 11.14 -14.25
C ASN A 40 -4.03 9.87 -14.35
N LEU A 41 -3.20 9.60 -13.33
CA LEU A 41 -2.24 8.48 -13.33
C LEU A 41 -2.73 7.24 -12.58
N TRP A 42 -4.01 7.20 -12.20
CA TRP A 42 -4.63 6.01 -11.63
C TRP A 42 -5.29 5.16 -12.71
N SER A 43 -5.27 3.85 -12.52
CA SER A 43 -5.84 2.88 -13.46
C SER A 43 -6.21 1.58 -12.76
N LYS A 44 -6.97 0.73 -13.44
CA LYS A 44 -7.32 -0.61 -13.00
C LYS A 44 -6.96 -1.62 -14.07
N PHE A 45 -6.44 -2.77 -13.67
CA PHE A 45 -6.36 -3.95 -14.52
C PHE A 45 -6.68 -5.21 -13.70
N ARG A 46 -6.96 -6.31 -14.40
CA ARG A 46 -7.26 -7.60 -13.78
C ARG A 46 -6.30 -8.65 -14.29
N VAL A 47 -5.83 -9.50 -13.38
CA VAL A 47 -5.07 -10.71 -13.72
C VAL A 47 -5.78 -11.88 -13.05
N SER A 48 -6.36 -12.78 -13.85
CA SER A 48 -7.16 -13.90 -13.33
C SER A 48 -8.28 -13.41 -12.41
N ASN A 49 -8.41 -13.95 -11.20
CA ASN A 49 -9.39 -13.56 -10.17
C ASN A 49 -8.90 -12.43 -9.24
N ALA A 50 -7.92 -11.62 -9.66
CA ALA A 50 -7.33 -10.55 -8.86
C ALA A 50 -7.45 -9.19 -9.55
N ASP A 51 -8.09 -8.23 -8.88
CA ASP A 51 -8.18 -6.85 -9.34
C ASP A 51 -7.03 -5.99 -8.78
N PHE A 52 -6.40 -5.21 -9.64
CA PHE A 52 -5.35 -4.27 -9.27
C PHE A 52 -5.81 -2.84 -9.51
N PHE A 53 -5.85 -2.04 -8.45
CA PHE A 53 -6.14 -0.60 -8.48
C PHE A 53 -4.83 0.16 -8.25
N LEU A 54 -4.32 0.81 -9.28
CA LEU A 54 -3.14 1.66 -9.20
C LEU A 54 -3.56 3.06 -8.79
N LEU A 55 -3.08 3.54 -7.65
CA LEU A 55 -3.40 4.87 -7.13
C LEU A 55 -2.32 5.88 -7.45
N ASP A 56 -2.74 7.04 -7.94
CA ASP A 56 -1.97 8.27 -7.79
C ASP A 56 -2.26 8.85 -6.41
N THR A 57 -1.26 8.93 -5.54
CA THR A 57 -1.44 9.58 -4.23
C THR A 57 -0.72 10.92 -4.16
N ARG A 58 -0.26 11.50 -5.28
CA ARG A 58 0.48 12.77 -5.28
C ARG A 58 -0.32 13.89 -5.95
N SER A 59 -0.88 13.64 -7.13
CA SER A 59 -1.42 14.72 -7.98
C SER A 59 -2.59 15.49 -7.36
N ASN A 60 -3.48 14.81 -6.63
CA ASN A 60 -4.67 15.42 -6.01
C ASN A 60 -4.63 15.38 -4.47
N ARG A 61 -3.47 15.09 -3.88
CA ARG A 61 -3.31 15.11 -2.42
C ARG A 61 -3.37 16.56 -1.94
N THR A 62 -4.14 16.84 -0.89
CA THR A 62 -4.12 18.14 -0.22
C THR A 62 -3.01 18.18 0.83
N LEU A 63 -2.62 19.38 1.29
CA LEU A 63 -1.89 19.49 2.55
C LEU A 63 -2.68 18.80 3.68
N ASN A 64 -1.96 18.13 4.58
CA ASN A 64 -2.56 17.52 5.76
C ASN A 64 -2.83 18.57 6.84
N ASN A 65 -3.87 18.36 7.63
CA ASN A 65 -4.10 19.11 8.86
C ASN A 65 -3.36 18.41 10.00
N LYS A 66 -2.22 18.97 10.40
CA LYS A 66 -1.33 18.37 11.42
C LYS A 66 -1.95 18.34 12.81
N GLU A 67 -2.80 19.32 13.11
CA GLU A 67 -3.50 19.43 14.39
C GLU A 67 -4.69 18.48 14.45
N ASN A 68 -5.28 18.18 13.29
CA ASN A 68 -6.38 17.24 13.15
C ASN A 68 -6.19 16.33 11.92
N PRO A 69 -5.43 15.22 12.02
CA PRO A 69 -5.25 14.29 10.90
C PRO A 69 -6.54 13.63 10.41
N ALA A 70 -7.65 13.76 11.15
CA ALA A 70 -8.99 13.28 10.77
C ALA A 70 -9.87 14.39 10.15
N ASP A 71 -9.27 15.51 9.73
CA ASP A 71 -9.98 16.59 9.04
C ASP A 71 -10.62 16.07 7.73
N PRO A 72 -11.96 16.14 7.58
CA PRO A 72 -12.65 15.65 6.38
C PRO A 72 -12.44 16.54 5.15
N THR A 73 -11.85 17.74 5.32
CA THR A 73 -11.60 18.67 4.21
C THR A 73 -10.27 18.40 3.50
N THR A 74 -9.41 17.58 4.11
CA THR A 74 -8.16 17.14 3.49
C THR A 74 -8.36 15.80 2.78
N SER A 75 -7.60 15.55 1.72
CA SER A 75 -7.70 14.30 0.96
C SER A 75 -6.37 13.76 0.47
N MET A 76 -6.25 12.42 0.44
CA MET A 76 -5.12 11.71 -0.16
C MET A 76 -5.26 11.57 -1.68
N LEU A 77 -6.49 11.34 -2.16
CA LEU A 77 -6.76 10.99 -3.56
C LEU A 77 -7.50 12.10 -4.34
N GLY A 78 -8.10 13.06 -3.63
CA GLY A 78 -9.13 13.93 -4.17
C GLY A 78 -10.43 13.16 -4.49
N GLN A 79 -11.52 13.91 -4.63
CA GLN A 79 -12.87 13.33 -4.73
C GLN A 79 -13.03 12.36 -5.91
N LYS A 80 -12.56 12.76 -7.11
CA LYS A 80 -12.78 11.99 -8.34
C LYS A 80 -12.15 10.60 -8.30
N GLN A 81 -10.90 10.49 -7.84
CA GLN A 81 -10.20 9.21 -7.77
C GLN A 81 -10.75 8.36 -6.61
N LYS A 82 -11.11 8.98 -5.48
CA LYS A 82 -11.75 8.29 -4.36
C LYS A 82 -13.09 7.66 -4.76
N ASP A 83 -13.95 8.38 -5.46
CA ASP A 83 -15.23 7.85 -5.96
C ASP A 83 -15.02 6.70 -6.96
N TRP A 84 -14.08 6.87 -7.89
CA TRP A 84 -13.69 5.82 -8.82
C TRP A 84 -13.20 4.55 -8.11
N LEU A 85 -12.36 4.71 -7.07
CA LEU A 85 -11.83 3.58 -6.30
C LEU A 85 -12.97 2.88 -5.54
N ILE A 86 -13.77 3.62 -4.79
CA ILE A 86 -14.87 3.05 -3.98
C ILE A 86 -15.89 2.32 -4.86
N ASP A 87 -16.28 2.92 -5.99
CA ASP A 87 -17.19 2.29 -6.96
C ASP A 87 -16.58 1.01 -7.54
N GLY A 88 -15.31 1.07 -7.95
CA GLY A 88 -14.59 -0.08 -8.48
C GLY A 88 -14.43 -1.23 -7.48
N LEU A 89 -14.18 -0.91 -6.20
CA LEU A 89 -14.11 -1.89 -5.11
C LEU A 89 -15.45 -2.59 -4.89
N ARG A 90 -16.54 -1.81 -4.78
CA ARG A 90 -17.90 -2.35 -4.56
C ARG A 90 -18.39 -3.22 -5.72
N LYS A 91 -17.96 -2.93 -6.95
CA LYS A 91 -18.31 -3.69 -8.15
C LYS A 91 -17.38 -4.87 -8.42
N SER A 92 -16.31 -5.05 -7.64
CA SER A 92 -15.32 -6.10 -7.90
C SER A 92 -15.85 -7.49 -7.52
N ASP A 93 -16.01 -8.33 -8.53
CA ASP A 93 -16.28 -9.76 -8.43
C ASP A 93 -15.02 -10.64 -8.30
N ALA A 94 -13.82 -10.03 -8.26
CA ALA A 94 -12.56 -10.73 -8.05
C ALA A 94 -12.49 -11.39 -6.66
N ASP A 95 -11.75 -12.49 -6.53
CA ASP A 95 -11.48 -13.13 -5.23
C ASP A 95 -10.50 -12.31 -4.39
N PHE A 96 -9.56 -11.63 -5.05
CA PHE A 96 -8.57 -10.76 -4.42
C PHE A 96 -8.65 -9.35 -4.95
N VAL A 97 -8.47 -8.38 -4.05
CA VAL A 97 -8.32 -6.98 -4.39
C VAL A 97 -6.95 -6.50 -3.95
N ILE A 98 -6.22 -5.90 -4.88
CA ILE A 98 -4.90 -5.31 -4.67
C ILE A 98 -4.98 -3.82 -4.96
N ILE A 99 -4.67 -3.00 -3.97
CA ILE A 99 -4.62 -1.54 -4.08
C ILE A 99 -3.15 -1.12 -3.99
N VAL A 100 -2.59 -0.62 -5.09
CA VAL A 100 -1.20 -0.18 -5.14
C VAL A 100 -1.14 1.30 -4.79
N SER A 101 -0.47 1.63 -3.69
CA SER A 101 -0.33 2.99 -3.19
C SER A 101 1.14 3.34 -3.02
N SER A 102 1.55 4.54 -3.43
CA SER A 102 2.95 4.95 -3.31
C SER A 102 3.37 5.29 -1.88
N VAL A 103 2.45 5.38 -0.91
CA VAL A 103 2.74 5.69 0.50
C VAL A 103 2.07 4.68 1.43
N ASN A 104 2.63 4.48 2.62
CA ASN A 104 2.16 3.48 3.57
C ASN A 104 0.78 3.80 4.16
N LEU A 105 0.04 2.73 4.46
CA LEU A 105 -1.31 2.81 5.00
C LEU A 105 -1.31 2.73 6.54
N ALA A 106 -0.53 1.79 7.09
CA ALA A 106 -0.55 1.39 8.49
C ALA A 106 0.56 2.02 9.33
N VAL A 107 1.71 2.36 8.75
CA VAL A 107 2.86 2.91 9.47
C VAL A 107 3.16 4.32 8.96
N PRO A 108 3.29 5.34 9.82
CA PRO A 108 3.56 6.70 9.38
C PRO A 108 5.00 6.86 8.90
N HIS A 109 5.23 7.89 8.09
CA HIS A 109 6.57 8.35 7.71
C HIS A 109 6.76 9.78 8.21
N ASP A 110 7.00 9.91 9.51
CA ASP A 110 6.81 11.17 10.24
C ASP A 110 8.09 11.77 10.84
N ASN A 111 9.25 11.13 10.63
CA ASN A 111 10.55 11.52 11.18
C ASN A 111 10.58 11.57 12.73
N GLY A 112 9.87 10.68 13.44
CA GLY A 112 10.04 10.50 14.89
C GLY A 112 8.97 11.13 15.76
N VAL A 113 7.97 11.79 15.19
CA VAL A 113 6.98 12.58 15.94
C VAL A 113 6.12 11.68 16.84
N TRP A 114 5.50 10.65 16.28
CA TRP A 114 4.67 9.70 16.99
C TRP A 114 5.46 8.90 18.03
N TYR A 115 6.77 8.75 17.81
CA TYR A 115 7.69 8.13 18.76
C TYR A 115 8.18 9.08 19.88
N GLY A 116 7.80 10.36 19.85
CA GLY A 116 8.24 11.35 20.84
C GLY A 116 9.72 11.74 20.73
N LYS A 117 10.36 11.49 19.58
CA LYS A 117 11.77 11.83 19.29
C LYS A 117 11.92 12.55 17.95
N GLY A 118 10.91 13.33 17.55
CA GLY A 118 10.91 14.05 16.28
C GLY A 118 12.16 14.92 16.11
N SER A 119 12.79 14.88 14.94
CA SER A 119 13.96 15.71 14.62
C SER A 119 13.58 16.92 13.76
N GLY A 120 14.21 18.09 13.99
CA GLY A 120 14.20 19.21 13.04
C GLY A 120 12.85 19.90 12.83
N GLY A 121 11.99 20.01 13.87
CA GLY A 121 10.66 20.62 13.74
C GLY A 121 9.68 19.80 12.90
N ALA A 122 9.94 18.51 12.72
CA ALA A 122 9.21 17.63 11.81
C ALA A 122 7.72 17.47 12.18
N SER A 123 6.92 17.40 11.12
CA SER A 123 5.71 16.58 11.04
C SER A 123 5.53 16.19 9.57
N LYS A 124 6.50 15.41 9.05
CA LYS A 124 6.55 15.04 7.63
C LYS A 124 5.38 14.16 7.22
N ASP A 125 4.67 13.54 8.17
CA ASP A 125 3.81 12.37 7.90
C ASP A 125 3.14 12.41 6.52
N ASP A 126 3.76 11.65 5.61
CA ASP A 126 3.45 11.63 4.18
C ASP A 126 2.62 10.38 3.81
N GLY A 127 2.27 9.55 4.80
CA GLY A 127 1.45 8.36 4.65
C GLY A 127 -0.05 8.65 4.72
N TRP A 128 -0.87 7.60 4.61
CA TRP A 128 -2.30 7.68 4.87
C TRP A 128 -2.63 7.99 6.33
N THR A 129 -1.68 7.80 7.24
CA THR A 129 -1.75 8.19 8.67
C THR A 129 -1.94 9.69 8.88
N ALA A 130 -1.58 10.51 7.89
CA ALA A 130 -1.81 11.96 7.90
C ALA A 130 -3.19 12.38 7.35
N GLN A 131 -3.95 11.44 6.79
CA GLN A 131 -5.24 11.64 6.13
C GLN A 131 -6.23 10.59 6.66
N LEU A 132 -6.45 10.58 7.99
CA LEU A 132 -7.16 9.53 8.71
C LEU A 132 -8.63 9.43 8.31
N HIS A 133 -9.27 10.54 7.92
CA HIS A 133 -10.66 10.52 7.44
C HIS A 133 -10.78 9.70 6.14
N ASP A 134 -10.01 10.06 5.12
CA ASP A 134 -9.95 9.33 3.83
C ASP A 134 -9.53 7.87 4.02
N ARG A 135 -8.57 7.62 4.90
CA ARG A 135 -8.13 6.26 5.25
C ARG A 135 -9.26 5.44 5.87
N ALA A 136 -10.01 6.01 6.81
CA ALA A 136 -11.09 5.33 7.50
C ALA A 136 -12.24 4.97 6.55
N GLU A 137 -12.61 5.86 5.63
CA GLU A 137 -13.63 5.58 4.62
C GLU A 137 -13.22 4.46 3.66
N LEU A 138 -11.96 4.47 3.19
CA LEU A 138 -11.45 3.43 2.33
C LEU A 138 -11.37 2.07 3.03
N LEU A 139 -10.87 2.04 4.27
CA LEU A 139 -10.78 0.82 5.07
C LEU A 139 -12.16 0.24 5.38
N LYS A 140 -13.15 1.08 5.68
CA LYS A 140 -14.53 0.62 5.87
C LYS A 140 -15.04 -0.13 4.63
N VAL A 141 -14.84 0.43 3.43
CA VAL A 141 -15.23 -0.25 2.19
C VAL A 141 -14.47 -1.56 2.03
N ALA A 142 -13.17 -1.59 2.27
CA ALA A 142 -12.35 -2.81 2.16
C ALA A 142 -12.80 -3.92 3.11
N GLU A 143 -13.08 -3.58 4.38
CA GLU A 143 -13.57 -4.51 5.41
C GLU A 143 -14.97 -5.06 5.06
N ASP A 144 -15.83 -4.24 4.46
CA ASP A 144 -17.18 -4.62 4.07
C ASP A 144 -17.22 -5.57 2.85
N LEU A 145 -16.14 -5.69 2.06
CA LEU A 145 -16.10 -6.58 0.89
C LEU A 145 -16.12 -8.08 1.25
N GLY A 146 -15.73 -8.45 2.48
CA GLY A 146 -15.70 -9.84 2.92
C GLY A 146 -14.75 -10.76 2.13
N LYS A 147 -13.72 -10.19 1.51
CA LYS A 147 -12.68 -10.86 0.73
C LYS A 147 -11.31 -10.23 1.03
N PRO A 148 -10.18 -10.89 0.72
CA PRO A 148 -8.88 -10.32 1.03
C PRO A 148 -8.59 -9.05 0.20
N VAL A 149 -8.19 -7.99 0.90
CA VAL A 149 -7.77 -6.70 0.33
C VAL A 149 -6.34 -6.40 0.77
N PHE A 150 -5.46 -6.22 -0.21
CA PHE A 150 -4.04 -5.98 0.02
C PHE A 150 -3.66 -4.60 -0.48
N PHE A 151 -3.10 -3.76 0.39
CA PHE A 151 -2.45 -2.54 0.00
C PHE A 151 -0.97 -2.84 -0.23
N LEU A 152 -0.49 -2.65 -1.47
CA LEU A 152 0.95 -2.72 -1.76
C LEU A 152 1.51 -1.32 -1.64
N THR A 153 2.36 -1.10 -0.64
CA THR A 153 2.86 0.24 -0.29
C THR A 153 4.37 0.36 -0.34
N GLY A 154 4.86 1.60 -0.36
CA GLY A 154 6.28 1.97 -0.34
C GLY A 154 6.47 3.32 0.34
N ASP A 155 7.46 4.11 -0.07
CA ASP A 155 7.87 5.42 0.50
C ASP A 155 8.61 5.32 1.84
N LEU A 156 8.05 4.70 2.88
CA LEU A 156 8.82 4.35 4.06
C LEU A 156 9.80 3.26 3.65
N HIS A 157 11.09 3.57 3.66
CA HIS A 157 12.23 2.65 3.49
C HIS A 157 12.27 1.56 4.59
N LYS A 158 11.23 0.74 4.62
CA LYS A 158 10.96 -0.33 5.59
C LYS A 158 9.92 -1.28 4.98
N SER A 159 10.31 -2.53 4.83
CA SER A 159 9.39 -3.60 4.46
C SER A 159 8.61 -4.07 5.69
N PHE A 160 7.33 -4.36 5.55
CA PHE A 160 6.51 -4.93 6.61
C PHE A 160 5.24 -5.59 6.08
N VAL A 161 4.63 -6.40 6.93
CA VAL A 161 3.25 -6.89 6.79
C VAL A 161 2.48 -6.43 8.01
N ALA A 162 1.46 -5.59 7.81
CA ALA A 162 0.53 -5.18 8.85
C ALA A 162 -0.86 -5.71 8.53
N ARG A 163 -1.44 -6.50 9.43
CA ARG A 163 -2.86 -6.84 9.39
C ARG A 163 -3.65 -5.70 10.03
N ILE A 164 -4.46 -5.03 9.22
CA ILE A 164 -5.28 -3.89 9.65
C ILE A 164 -6.60 -4.39 10.25
N ALA A 165 -7.20 -5.37 9.58
CA ALA A 165 -8.43 -6.05 9.97
C ALA A 165 -8.40 -7.49 9.40
N PRO A 166 -9.31 -8.39 9.80
CA PRO A 166 -9.45 -9.68 9.13
C PRO A 166 -9.60 -9.49 7.61
N GLY A 167 -8.72 -10.12 6.83
CA GLY A 167 -8.70 -9.98 5.37
C GLY A 167 -8.08 -8.69 4.81
N VAL A 168 -7.75 -7.67 5.62
CA VAL A 168 -7.21 -6.39 5.12
C VAL A 168 -5.78 -6.16 5.60
N TYR A 169 -4.86 -5.97 4.66
CA TYR A 169 -3.43 -5.90 4.94
C TYR A 169 -2.74 -4.72 4.26
N ASP A 170 -1.75 -4.14 4.94
CA ASP A 170 -0.73 -3.27 4.34
C ASP A 170 0.58 -4.06 4.19
N ILE A 171 1.02 -4.20 2.95
CA ILE A 171 2.22 -4.92 2.53
C ILE A 171 3.20 -3.89 1.97
N ALA A 172 4.09 -3.41 2.83
CA ALA A 172 5.11 -2.46 2.41
C ALA A 172 6.36 -3.18 1.92
N SER A 173 6.89 -2.76 0.77
CA SER A 173 8.14 -3.28 0.21
C SER A 173 9.20 -2.17 0.10
N GLY A 174 10.44 -2.49 0.48
CA GLY A 174 11.58 -1.60 0.38
C GLY A 174 12.41 -1.48 1.67
N PRO A 175 13.50 -0.69 1.63
CA PRO A 175 13.98 0.04 0.46
C PRO A 175 14.67 -0.88 -0.56
N HIS A 176 14.77 -0.44 -1.82
CA HIS A 176 15.61 -1.10 -2.83
C HIS A 176 16.96 -0.40 -3.04
N THR A 177 16.97 0.94 -2.97
CA THR A 177 18.13 1.77 -3.33
C THR A 177 18.46 2.84 -2.29
N SER A 178 17.83 2.76 -1.11
CA SER A 178 18.00 3.72 -0.02
C SER A 178 18.34 3.01 1.29
N SER A 179 18.78 3.79 2.28
CA SER A 179 19.02 3.32 3.64
C SER A 179 17.69 3.15 4.40
N ASN A 180 17.61 2.18 5.30
CA ASN A 180 16.39 1.98 6.10
C ASN A 180 16.17 3.12 7.08
N HIS A 181 14.89 3.39 7.37
CA HIS A 181 14.50 4.32 8.42
C HIS A 181 14.79 3.79 9.83
N ARG A 182 15.01 4.71 10.77
CA ARG A 182 15.10 4.38 12.20
C ARG A 182 13.70 4.03 12.72
N ILE A 183 13.62 3.34 13.85
CA ILE A 183 12.33 3.00 14.47
C ILE A 183 11.46 4.25 14.71
N GLY A 184 12.07 5.37 15.09
CA GLY A 184 11.36 6.64 15.30
C GLY A 184 10.71 7.17 14.03
N ASP A 185 11.42 7.17 12.90
CA ASP A 185 10.92 7.72 11.63
C ASP A 185 9.67 6.97 11.10
N ALA A 186 9.48 5.73 11.58
CA ALA A 186 8.34 4.85 11.31
C ALA A 186 7.30 4.87 12.46
N GLY A 187 7.18 6.00 13.16
CA GLY A 187 6.27 6.24 14.27
C GLY A 187 6.43 5.33 15.49
N GLY A 188 7.57 4.64 15.63
CA GLY A 188 7.76 3.68 16.72
C GLY A 188 7.13 2.31 16.49
N SER A 189 6.67 2.00 15.28
CA SER A 189 6.06 0.71 14.97
C SER A 189 6.99 -0.46 15.35
N PRO A 190 6.52 -1.44 16.15
CA PRO A 190 7.35 -2.54 16.64
C PRO A 190 7.73 -3.51 15.51
N PRO A 191 8.74 -4.38 15.71
CA PRO A 191 9.10 -5.40 14.72
C PRO A 191 7.95 -6.38 14.45
N SER A 192 7.14 -6.65 15.47
CA SER A 192 5.90 -7.42 15.42
C SER A 192 4.99 -7.06 16.60
N GLY A 193 3.69 -7.35 16.49
CA GLY A 193 2.69 -7.12 17.53
C GLY A 193 1.76 -5.94 17.24
N TRP A 194 0.86 -5.67 18.18
CA TRP A 194 -0.14 -4.62 18.06
C TRP A 194 0.47 -3.21 18.15
N TYR A 195 0.07 -2.33 17.24
CA TYR A 195 0.54 -0.97 17.10
C TYR A 195 -0.63 0.00 16.94
N LYS A 196 -0.59 1.14 17.65
CA LYS A 196 -1.58 2.21 17.52
C LYS A 196 -1.26 3.05 16.29
N SER A 197 -1.84 2.67 15.16
CA SER A 197 -1.76 3.41 13.90
C SER A 197 -2.81 4.52 13.88
N GLY A 198 -2.62 5.60 14.64
CA GLY A 198 -3.56 6.73 14.65
C GLY A 198 -4.95 6.35 15.17
N ASP A 199 -5.96 6.33 14.29
CA ASP A 199 -7.35 6.02 14.64
C ASP A 199 -7.56 4.57 15.14
N ARG A 200 -6.69 3.62 14.80
CA ARG A 200 -6.92 2.18 15.08
C ARG A 200 -5.70 1.40 15.56
N LEU A 201 -5.95 0.21 16.12
CA LEU A 201 -4.92 -0.80 16.34
C LEU A 201 -4.73 -1.62 15.07
N VAL A 202 -3.48 -1.89 14.73
CA VAL A 202 -3.09 -2.81 13.64
C VAL A 202 -2.08 -3.81 14.20
N ASN A 203 -2.06 -5.03 13.66
CA ASN A 203 -1.09 -6.03 14.06
C ASN A 203 0.06 -6.09 13.05
N ILE A 204 1.24 -5.61 13.43
CA ILE A 204 2.45 -5.80 12.63
C ILE A 204 2.85 -7.26 12.75
N LEU A 205 2.71 -8.03 11.67
CA LEU A 205 3.08 -9.44 11.67
C LEU A 205 4.59 -9.62 11.56
N TRP A 206 5.22 -8.73 10.79
CA TRP A 206 6.65 -8.69 10.58
C TRP A 206 7.05 -7.33 10.03
N SER A 207 8.26 -6.87 10.37
CA SER A 207 8.91 -5.78 9.65
C SER A 207 10.42 -5.99 9.58
N SER A 208 10.99 -5.52 8.48
CA SER A 208 12.43 -5.48 8.22
C SER A 208 13.17 -4.54 9.17
N ASN A 209 14.51 -4.70 9.19
CA ASN A 209 15.43 -4.22 10.21
C ASN A 209 15.12 -2.78 10.67
N GLN A 210 14.76 -2.66 11.94
CA GLN A 210 14.55 -1.39 12.62
C GLN A 210 15.84 -1.01 13.34
N TYR A 211 16.45 0.09 12.91
CA TYR A 211 17.57 0.64 13.66
C TYR A 211 17.07 1.27 14.96
N ARG A 212 17.78 1.01 16.06
CA ARG A 212 17.57 1.75 17.29
C ARG A 212 17.81 3.23 17.01
N ASN A 213 17.07 4.11 17.67
CA ASN A 213 17.27 5.55 17.50
C ASN A 213 18.63 6.04 18.03
N ASP A 214 19.35 5.21 18.78
CA ASP A 214 20.69 5.48 19.34
C ASP A 214 21.84 4.81 18.58
N SER A 215 21.58 4.05 17.50
CA SER A 215 22.62 3.41 16.69
C SER A 215 23.27 4.39 15.69
N GLY A 216 23.54 5.62 16.15
CA GLY A 216 23.82 6.79 15.32
C GLY A 216 25.08 6.72 14.46
N GLY A 217 24.94 7.25 13.25
CA GLY A 217 25.99 7.93 12.50
C GLY A 217 25.42 9.23 11.93
N THR A 218 26.17 10.33 12.01
CA THR A 218 25.81 11.66 11.46
C THR A 218 25.88 11.74 9.92
N SER A 219 26.19 10.62 9.26
CA SER A 219 26.01 10.41 7.83
C SER A 219 25.09 9.19 7.63
N GLY A 220 24.08 9.32 6.78
CA GLY A 220 23.05 8.30 6.51
C GLY A 220 23.54 7.00 5.84
N GLN A 221 24.80 6.63 6.07
CA GLN A 221 25.51 5.51 5.44
C GLN A 221 26.41 4.71 6.40
N ALA A 222 26.58 5.12 7.67
CA ALA A 222 27.50 4.41 8.54
C ALA A 222 26.83 3.22 9.26
N ARG A 223 27.12 2.03 8.73
CA ARG A 223 27.09 0.69 9.37
C ARG A 223 25.83 -0.15 9.23
N GLY A 224 25.49 -0.34 7.96
CA GLY A 224 24.81 -1.49 7.41
C GLY A 224 24.66 -1.16 5.94
N LYS A 225 25.37 -1.86 5.04
CA LYS A 225 25.06 -1.81 3.60
C LYS A 225 23.55 -1.90 3.52
N GLY A 226 22.84 -0.91 2.96
CA GLY A 226 21.38 -0.87 2.99
C GLY A 226 20.84 -2.28 2.78
N TRP A 227 19.81 -2.71 3.51
CA TRP A 227 19.32 -4.07 3.40
C TRP A 227 18.21 -4.06 2.36
N PRO A 228 18.53 -4.15 1.05
CA PRO A 228 17.50 -4.13 0.04
C PRO A 228 16.59 -5.32 0.29
N ILE A 229 15.30 -5.10 0.23
CA ILE A 229 14.32 -6.17 0.25
C ILE A 229 13.41 -5.96 -0.92
N TYR A 230 13.24 -7.00 -1.73
CA TYR A 230 12.18 -7.05 -2.73
C TYR A 230 11.12 -8.06 -2.31
N THR A 231 9.89 -7.80 -2.76
CA THR A 231 8.75 -8.65 -2.44
C THR A 231 8.28 -9.39 -3.69
N ILE A 232 8.15 -10.70 -3.62
CA ILE A 232 7.45 -11.51 -4.62
C ILE A 232 6.03 -11.73 -4.12
N VAL A 233 5.04 -11.38 -4.95
CA VAL A 233 3.63 -11.69 -4.70
C VAL A 233 3.23 -12.85 -5.61
N ARG A 234 2.91 -14.00 -5.02
CA ARG A 234 2.40 -15.17 -5.76
C ARG A 234 0.90 -15.27 -5.56
N VAL A 235 0.16 -15.26 -6.66
CA VAL A 235 -1.29 -15.47 -6.65
C VAL A 235 -1.57 -16.88 -7.14
N ASN A 236 -1.98 -17.76 -6.22
CA ASN A 236 -2.18 -19.19 -6.47
C ASN A 236 -3.67 -19.48 -6.62
N ASN A 237 -4.14 -19.41 -7.87
CA ASN A 237 -5.56 -19.58 -8.20
C ASN A 237 -5.93 -20.98 -8.63
N ALA A 238 -4.95 -21.70 -9.19
CA ALA A 238 -5.16 -23.03 -9.72
C ALA A 238 -3.97 -23.94 -9.40
N PHE A 239 -4.23 -25.24 -9.44
CA PHE A 239 -3.23 -26.29 -9.31
C PHE A 239 -3.37 -27.29 -10.47
N ASN A 240 -2.24 -27.85 -10.89
CA ASN A 240 -2.20 -28.80 -12.00
C ASN A 240 -2.34 -30.23 -11.47
N ILE A 241 -3.28 -30.98 -12.04
CA ILE A 241 -3.38 -32.43 -11.87
C ILE A 241 -3.32 -33.06 -13.25
N PRO A 242 -2.12 -33.39 -13.78
CA PRO A 242 -1.97 -33.97 -15.10
C PRO A 242 -2.87 -35.19 -15.30
N ASP A 243 -3.35 -35.40 -16.52
CA ASP A 243 -4.07 -36.62 -16.86
C ASP A 243 -3.12 -37.83 -17.01
N ALA A 244 -3.68 -39.01 -17.27
CA ALA A 244 -2.89 -40.24 -17.40
C ALA A 244 -1.88 -40.22 -18.56
N SER A 245 -2.03 -39.30 -19.53
CA SER A 245 -1.08 -39.09 -20.63
C SER A 245 0.03 -38.08 -20.27
N GLY A 246 -0.02 -37.47 -19.08
CA GLY A 246 0.88 -36.43 -18.64
C GLY A 246 0.51 -35.03 -19.14
N LYS A 247 -0.65 -34.86 -19.78
CA LYS A 247 -1.12 -33.56 -20.23
C LYS A 247 -1.66 -32.76 -19.04
N ASP A 248 -1.25 -31.49 -18.96
CA ASP A 248 -1.71 -30.57 -17.92
C ASP A 248 -3.24 -30.45 -17.88
N ARG A 249 -3.77 -30.46 -16.65
CA ARG A 249 -5.18 -30.23 -16.37
C ARG A 249 -5.28 -29.41 -15.10
N TRP A 250 -5.55 -28.13 -15.29
CA TRP A 250 -5.61 -27.12 -14.24
C TRP A 250 -6.99 -27.08 -13.58
N HIS A 251 -7.00 -27.07 -12.26
CA HIS A 251 -8.20 -26.95 -11.43
C HIS A 251 -8.09 -25.71 -10.56
N ALA A 252 -9.19 -24.96 -10.41
CA ALA A 252 -9.22 -23.84 -9.49
C ALA A 252 -9.16 -24.34 -8.03
N TYR A 253 -8.44 -23.63 -7.18
CA TYR A 253 -8.55 -23.85 -5.74
C TYR A 253 -9.95 -23.43 -5.26
N PRO A 254 -10.62 -24.23 -4.41
CA PRO A 254 -11.86 -23.80 -3.76
C PRO A 254 -11.67 -22.55 -2.90
N GLU A 255 -10.49 -22.42 -2.31
CA GLU A 255 -10.04 -21.24 -1.56
C GLU A 255 -8.64 -20.86 -2.06
N PRO A 256 -8.52 -20.01 -3.09
CA PRO A 256 -7.21 -19.60 -3.59
C PRO A 256 -6.43 -18.83 -2.51
N GLN A 257 -5.13 -18.63 -2.75
CA GLN A 257 -4.23 -17.98 -1.80
C GLN A 257 -3.28 -16.99 -2.46
N VAL A 258 -2.90 -15.94 -1.73
CA VAL A 258 -1.83 -15.02 -2.08
C VAL A 258 -0.69 -15.19 -1.08
N ILE A 259 0.53 -15.37 -1.58
CA ILE A 259 1.74 -15.49 -0.77
C ILE A 259 2.64 -14.27 -1.03
N PHE A 260 2.97 -13.55 0.03
CA PHE A 260 3.92 -12.45 0.04
C PHE A 260 5.26 -12.97 0.55
N GLU A 261 6.27 -13.05 -0.30
CA GLU A 261 7.64 -13.44 0.06
C GLU A 261 8.54 -12.20 0.06
N PHE A 262 9.14 -11.90 1.20
CA PHE A 262 10.17 -10.88 1.33
C PHE A 262 11.54 -11.54 1.21
N ARG A 263 12.33 -11.07 0.25
CA ARG A 263 13.64 -11.64 -0.05
C ARG A 263 14.73 -10.60 0.13
N ASP A 264 15.85 -11.07 0.67
CA ASP A 264 17.07 -10.28 0.72
C ASP A 264 17.48 -9.91 -0.70
N GLY A 265 17.68 -8.62 -0.95
CA GLY A 265 17.90 -8.10 -2.29
C GLY A 265 19.30 -8.35 -2.85
N TYR A 266 20.24 -8.87 -2.05
CA TYR A 266 21.57 -9.24 -2.55
C TYR A 266 21.68 -10.74 -2.84
N SER A 267 21.19 -11.57 -1.92
CA SER A 267 21.28 -13.04 -2.01
C SER A 267 20.07 -13.67 -2.69
N GLY A 268 18.90 -13.02 -2.60
CA GLY A 268 17.61 -13.63 -2.95
C GLY A 268 17.05 -14.56 -1.88
N ASP A 269 17.72 -14.69 -0.73
CA ASP A 269 17.30 -15.55 0.36
C ASP A 269 15.95 -15.09 0.95
N LEU A 270 15.12 -16.06 1.35
CA LEU A 270 13.84 -15.76 1.97
C LEU A 270 14.06 -15.20 3.38
N VAL A 271 13.55 -14.00 3.63
CA VAL A 271 13.61 -13.33 4.95
C VAL A 271 12.32 -13.56 5.72
N PHE A 272 11.18 -13.46 5.05
CA PHE A 272 9.86 -13.65 5.65
C PHE A 272 8.83 -14.01 4.57
N ALA A 273 7.81 -14.78 4.94
CA ALA A 273 6.66 -15.01 4.08
C ALA A 273 5.35 -14.93 4.87
N HIS A 274 4.31 -14.41 4.23
CA HIS A 274 2.94 -14.46 4.75
C HIS A 274 2.00 -14.93 3.65
N SER A 275 1.19 -15.95 3.96
CA SER A 275 0.13 -16.43 3.07
C SER A 275 -1.22 -15.99 3.60
N VAL A 276 -2.12 -15.63 2.69
CA VAL A 276 -3.52 -15.29 2.98
C VAL A 276 -4.41 -16.03 1.99
N SER A 277 -5.35 -16.80 2.51
CA SER A 277 -6.41 -17.47 1.73
C SER A 277 -7.66 -16.61 1.67
N THR A 278 -8.50 -16.79 0.65
CA THR A 278 -9.87 -16.24 0.62
C THR A 278 -10.67 -16.62 1.86
N SER A 279 -10.40 -17.79 2.44
CA SER A 279 -11.06 -18.26 3.66
C SER A 279 -10.76 -17.39 4.90
N ASP A 280 -9.59 -16.75 4.97
CA ASP A 280 -9.20 -15.89 6.10
C ASP A 280 -10.01 -14.59 6.20
N ALA A 281 -10.65 -14.17 5.11
CA ALA A 281 -11.47 -12.97 5.05
C ALA A 281 -12.97 -13.26 5.25
N LYS A 282 -13.39 -14.53 5.21
CA LYS A 282 -14.79 -14.90 5.38
C LYS A 282 -15.22 -14.73 6.83
N LYS A 283 -16.37 -14.07 7.04
CA LYS A 283 -16.95 -13.90 8.38
C LYS A 283 -17.44 -15.21 9.01
N GLN A 284 -17.76 -16.21 8.17
CA GLN A 284 -18.26 -17.52 8.60
C GLN A 284 -17.50 -18.63 7.88
N ALA A 285 -17.10 -19.65 8.63
CA ALA A 285 -16.50 -20.84 8.07
C ALA A 285 -17.60 -21.71 7.43
N THR A 286 -17.48 -21.95 6.13
CA THR A 286 -18.36 -22.86 5.38
C THR A 286 -17.53 -24.00 4.78
N PRO A 287 -18.00 -25.25 4.83
CA PRO A 287 -17.31 -26.35 4.16
C PRO A 287 -17.37 -26.16 2.64
N VAL A 288 -16.31 -26.57 1.95
CA VAL A 288 -16.33 -26.69 0.49
C VAL A 288 -17.44 -27.69 0.12
N PRO A 289 -18.37 -27.35 -0.79
CA PRO A 289 -19.46 -28.25 -1.17
C PRO A 289 -18.94 -29.60 -1.66
N ALA A 290 -19.59 -30.69 -1.25
CA ALA A 290 -19.19 -32.05 -1.65
C ALA A 290 -19.19 -32.23 -3.18
N SER A 291 -20.05 -31.53 -3.92
CA SER A 291 -20.05 -31.51 -5.39
C SER A 291 -18.76 -30.96 -5.97
N VAL A 292 -18.23 -29.86 -5.41
CA VAL A 292 -16.94 -29.28 -5.81
C VAL A 292 -15.81 -30.28 -5.56
N VAL A 293 -15.79 -30.91 -4.38
CA VAL A 293 -14.77 -31.92 -4.04
C VAL A 293 -14.84 -33.14 -4.96
N LYS A 294 -16.04 -33.63 -5.27
CA LYS A 294 -16.26 -34.73 -6.22
C LYS A 294 -15.77 -34.39 -7.62
N ALA A 295 -16.07 -33.19 -8.11
CA ALA A 295 -15.60 -32.71 -9.41
C ALA A 295 -14.07 -32.66 -9.48
N LEU A 296 -13.40 -32.19 -8.41
CA LEU A 296 -11.93 -32.23 -8.30
C LEU A 296 -11.38 -33.67 -8.33
N GLY A 297 -12.11 -34.62 -7.75
CA GLY A 297 -11.81 -36.06 -7.81
C GLY A 297 -12.15 -36.74 -9.13
N GLY A 298 -12.68 -36.01 -10.12
CA GLY A 298 -13.09 -36.57 -11.42
C GLY A 298 -14.41 -37.35 -11.38
N ILE A 299 -15.20 -37.22 -10.32
CA ILE A 299 -16.54 -37.77 -10.23
C ILE A 299 -17.50 -36.75 -10.83
N GLY A 300 -18.06 -37.06 -12.01
CA GLY A 300 -19.09 -36.23 -12.66
C GLY A 300 -20.38 -36.17 -11.83
N GLU A 301 -21.22 -35.16 -12.11
CA GLU A 301 -22.58 -35.06 -11.55
C GLU A 301 -23.48 -36.23 -11.98
#